data_AF-A0A7S1J459-F1
#
_entry.id   AF-A0A7S1J459-F1
#
_cell.length_a   1.000
_cell.length_b   1.000
_cell.length_c   1.000
_cell.angle_alpha   90.00
_cell.angle_beta   90.00
_cell.angle_gamma   90.00
#
_symmetry.space_group_name_H-M   'P 1'
#
loop_
_entity.id
_entity.type
_entity.pdbx_description
1 polymer ?
#
loop_
_entity_poly.entity_id
_entity_poly.type
_entity_poly.pdbx_seq_one_letter_code
_entity_poly.pdbx_strand_id
1 'polypeptide(L)'
;QGPTPAAAPPRPPPPATSTSGDSNAGASPPGPVLSARDPVAAHTPTTPFATDMTLRQTVQTTAGLERGLMALSLERTQVEAELDKLLASKDPAAKGIKARQRRGELEQRIVELDRDLNRHRSQLRALGCK
;
A
#
# COMPACT_ATOMS: atom_id res chain seq x y z
N GLN A 1 31.59 -32.87 -46.41
CA GLN A 1 32.08 -32.28 -45.15
C GLN A 1 30.95 -31.43 -44.60
N GLY A 2 30.27 -31.88 -43.55
CA GLY A 2 29.12 -31.20 -42.95
C GLY A 2 29.54 -30.39 -41.71
N PRO A 3 28.84 -29.29 -41.37
CA PRO A 3 29.16 -28.48 -40.19
C PRO A 3 28.66 -29.14 -38.90
N THR A 4 29.50 -29.10 -37.86
CA THR A 4 29.18 -29.55 -36.50
C THR A 4 28.25 -28.57 -35.79
N PRO A 5 27.27 -29.03 -34.99
CA PRO A 5 26.40 -28.14 -34.22
C PRO A 5 27.12 -27.57 -32.99
N ALA A 6 26.92 -26.27 -32.77
CA ALA A 6 27.47 -25.50 -31.67
C ALA A 6 26.91 -25.92 -30.31
N ALA A 7 27.80 -26.06 -29.32
CA ALA A 7 27.47 -26.39 -27.94
C ALA A 7 26.76 -25.23 -27.22
N ALA A 8 25.69 -25.55 -26.47
CA ALA A 8 24.93 -24.60 -25.67
C ALA A 8 25.66 -24.20 -24.36
N PRO A 9 25.47 -22.98 -23.84
CA PRO A 9 26.10 -22.53 -22.59
C PRO A 9 25.44 -23.13 -21.34
N PRO A 10 26.19 -23.33 -20.23
CA PRO A 10 25.69 -23.93 -19.00
C PRO A 10 24.77 -22.98 -18.20
N ARG A 11 23.76 -23.59 -17.58
CA ARG A 11 22.74 -22.96 -16.72
C ARG A 11 23.33 -22.52 -15.36
N PRO A 12 22.89 -21.39 -14.77
CA PRO A 12 23.30 -21.00 -13.42
C PRO A 12 22.63 -21.87 -12.33
N PRO A 13 23.27 -22.04 -11.16
CA PRO A 13 22.73 -22.79 -10.02
C PRO A 13 21.65 -22.01 -9.25
N PRO A 14 20.75 -22.70 -8.50
CA PRO A 14 19.75 -22.07 -7.67
C PRO A 14 20.32 -21.51 -6.35
N PRO A 15 19.66 -20.52 -5.72
CA PRO A 15 20.09 -19.96 -4.44
C PRO A 15 19.84 -20.91 -3.26
N ALA A 16 20.76 -20.90 -2.29
CA ALA A 16 20.69 -21.68 -1.06
C ALA A 16 19.65 -21.10 -0.08
N THR A 17 18.74 -21.95 0.39
CA THR A 17 17.86 -21.68 1.54
C THR A 17 18.59 -22.00 2.84
N SER A 18 18.88 -20.99 3.64
CA SER A 18 19.29 -21.14 5.04
C SER A 18 18.05 -21.05 5.94
N THR A 19 17.60 -22.20 6.47
CA THR A 19 16.67 -22.27 7.60
C THR A 19 17.19 -23.37 8.51
N SER A 20 17.72 -22.97 9.68
CA SER A 20 18.06 -23.86 10.80
C SER A 20 18.16 -23.02 12.08
N GLY A 21 17.48 -23.47 13.14
CA GLY A 21 17.49 -22.91 14.49
C GLY A 21 16.08 -22.50 14.93
N ASP A 22 15.50 -23.00 16.01
CA ASP A 22 15.97 -23.93 17.04
C ASP A 22 14.72 -24.52 17.73
N SER A 23 14.84 -25.74 18.25
CA SER A 23 13.77 -26.45 18.93
C SER A 23 13.90 -26.21 20.43
N ASN A 24 12.88 -25.67 21.09
CA ASN A 24 12.77 -25.82 22.55
C ASN A 24 11.35 -26.23 22.95
N ALA A 25 11.23 -27.51 23.29
CA ALA A 25 10.06 -28.10 23.90
C ALA A 25 10.29 -28.15 25.42
N GLY A 26 9.39 -27.55 26.20
CA GLY A 26 9.41 -27.62 27.65
C GLY A 26 8.05 -27.25 28.23
N ALA A 27 7.22 -28.26 28.46
CA ALA A 27 5.90 -28.14 29.09
C ALA A 27 6.00 -28.28 30.62
N SER A 28 5.40 -27.32 31.34
CA SER A 28 4.47 -27.48 32.50
C SER A 28 4.74 -26.58 33.76
N PRO A 29 3.67 -26.14 34.47
CA PRO A 29 3.66 -25.28 35.68
C PRO A 29 3.50 -26.14 36.97
N PRO A 30 3.09 -25.66 38.20
CA PRO A 30 2.81 -24.32 38.76
C PRO A 30 3.49 -24.03 40.15
N GLY A 31 3.36 -22.81 40.67
CA GLY A 31 3.66 -22.49 42.09
C GLY A 31 3.27 -21.06 42.50
N PRO A 32 2.67 -20.83 43.68
CA PRO A 32 1.99 -19.57 44.03
C PRO A 32 2.92 -18.59 44.75
N VAL A 33 2.93 -17.33 44.32
CA VAL A 33 3.40 -16.22 45.15
C VAL A 33 2.33 -15.15 45.20
N LEU A 34 1.71 -15.06 46.38
CA LEU A 34 0.95 -13.91 46.83
C LEU A 34 1.88 -12.70 46.79
N SER A 35 1.56 -11.74 45.93
CA SER A 35 2.00 -10.36 46.10
C SER A 35 0.84 -9.46 45.73
N ALA A 36 0.08 -9.14 46.77
CA ALA A 36 -0.81 -8.00 46.80
C ALA A 36 0.01 -6.73 46.53
N ARG A 37 -0.24 -6.10 45.38
CA ARG A 37 0.09 -4.70 45.12
C ARG A 37 -0.79 -4.15 44.01
N ASP A 38 -2.03 -3.89 44.36
CA ASP A 38 -2.74 -2.68 43.91
C ASP A 38 -2.80 -1.76 45.14
N PRO A 39 -2.73 -0.41 45.03
CA PRO A 39 -3.35 0.36 43.95
C PRO A 39 -2.51 1.54 43.43
N VAL A 40 -2.41 1.71 42.10
CA VAL A 40 -2.31 3.05 41.52
C VAL A 40 -3.27 3.13 40.35
N ALA A 41 -4.49 3.56 40.69
CA ALA A 41 -5.40 4.17 39.74
C ALA A 41 -4.72 5.38 39.06
N ALA A 42 -5.24 5.70 37.88
CA ALA A 42 -4.80 6.71 36.94
C ALA A 42 -3.69 6.15 36.02
N HIS A 43 -3.90 5.96 34.73
CA HIS A 43 -4.69 6.81 33.83
C HIS A 43 -5.52 5.90 32.93
N THR A 44 -6.81 5.75 33.23
CA THR A 44 -7.76 5.56 32.14
C THR A 44 -7.52 6.73 31.19
N PRO A 45 -7.28 6.53 29.88
CA PRO A 45 -7.38 7.62 28.95
C PRO A 45 -8.84 8.05 29.03
N THR A 46 -9.09 9.08 29.85
CA THR A 46 -10.32 9.86 29.84
C THR A 46 -10.50 10.21 28.37
N THR A 47 -11.40 9.49 27.71
CA THR A 47 -11.82 9.83 26.36
C THR A 47 -12.28 11.28 26.49
N PRO A 48 -11.55 12.27 25.92
CA PRO A 48 -12.03 13.63 26.02
C PRO A 48 -13.39 13.58 25.37
N PHE A 49 -14.44 13.93 26.13
CA PHE A 49 -15.73 14.23 25.54
C PHE A 49 -15.43 15.09 24.32
N ALA A 50 -15.75 14.57 23.13
CA ALA A 50 -15.51 15.29 21.90
C ALA A 50 -16.25 16.62 22.05
N THR A 51 -15.50 17.68 22.35
CA THR A 51 -16.10 19.01 22.47
C THR A 51 -16.71 19.35 21.13
N ASP A 52 -17.71 20.23 21.09
CA ASP A 52 -18.30 20.69 19.83
C ASP A 52 -17.24 21.17 18.83
N MET A 53 -16.13 21.71 19.33
CA MET A 53 -14.99 22.10 18.52
C MET A 53 -14.29 20.89 17.86
N THR A 54 -13.97 19.85 18.65
CA THR A 54 -13.36 18.62 18.12
C THR A 54 -14.29 17.96 17.11
N LEU A 55 -15.60 17.91 17.36
CA LEU A 55 -16.57 17.34 16.42
C LEU A 55 -16.60 18.12 15.10
N ARG A 56 -16.68 19.46 15.15
CA ARG A 56 -16.64 20.32 13.96
C ARG A 56 -15.36 20.12 13.16
N GLN A 57 -14.22 20.00 13.85
CA GLN A 57 -12.93 19.74 13.21
C GLN A 57 -12.91 18.37 12.52
N THR A 58 -13.42 17.32 13.17
CA THR A 58 -13.53 15.99 12.57
C THR A 58 -14.42 16.02 11.33
N VAL A 59 -15.60 16.64 11.40
CA VAL A 59 -16.52 16.77 10.27
C VAL A 59 -15.88 17.52 9.10
N GLN A 60 -15.21 18.64 9.37
CA GLN A 60 -14.51 19.41 8.33
C GLN A 60 -13.37 18.60 7.69
N THR A 61 -12.60 17.88 8.51
CA THR A 61 -11.50 17.04 8.04
C THR A 61 -12.01 15.90 7.16
N THR A 62 -13.05 15.19 7.61
CA THR A 62 -13.71 14.13 6.85
C THR A 62 -14.23 14.65 5.51
N ALA A 63 -14.97 15.76 5.50
CA ALA A 63 -15.49 16.34 4.26
C ALA A 63 -14.36 16.79 3.31
N GLY A 64 -13.24 17.28 3.85
CA GLY A 64 -12.04 17.60 3.06
C GLY A 64 -11.44 16.37 2.40
N LEU A 65 -11.28 15.28 3.16
CA LEU A 65 -10.74 14.01 2.67
C LEU A 65 -11.66 13.36 1.63
N GLU A 66 -12.97 13.40 1.82
CA GLU A 66 -13.96 12.88 0.87
C GLU A 66 -13.91 13.64 -0.46
N ARG A 67 -13.85 14.98 -0.41
CA ARG A 67 -13.66 15.80 -1.61
C ARG A 67 -12.34 15.47 -2.32
N GLY A 68 -11.26 15.32 -1.56
CA GLY A 68 -9.96 14.91 -2.09
C GLY A 68 -10.03 13.54 -2.78
N LEU A 69 -10.70 12.57 -2.16
CA LEU A 69 -10.88 11.23 -2.70
C LEU A 69 -11.67 11.26 -4.02
N MET A 70 -12.77 12.01 -4.08
CA MET A 70 -13.54 12.19 -5.30
C MET A 70 -12.69 12.82 -6.41
N ALA A 71 -11.96 13.91 -6.11
CA ALA A 71 -11.10 14.57 -7.09
C ALA A 71 -10.01 13.65 -7.63
N LEU A 72 -9.29 12.93 -6.75
CA LEU A 72 -8.24 11.98 -7.14
C LEU A 72 -8.79 10.81 -7.94
N SER A 73 -10.00 10.32 -7.61
CA SER A 73 -10.65 9.24 -8.35
C SER A 73 -11.01 9.67 -9.78
N LEU A 74 -11.49 10.91 -9.94
CA LEU A 74 -11.82 11.48 -11.24
C LEU A 74 -10.57 11.71 -12.08
N GLU A 75 -9.49 12.24 -11.49
CA GLU A 75 -8.20 12.38 -12.16
C GLU A 75 -7.67 11.01 -12.62
N ARG A 76 -7.72 10.00 -11.75
CA ARG A 76 -7.30 8.63 -12.08
C ARG A 76 -8.06 8.10 -13.30
N THR A 77 -9.39 8.22 -13.31
CA THR A 77 -10.20 7.79 -14.46
C THR A 77 -9.86 8.55 -15.75
N GLN A 78 -9.54 9.85 -15.66
CA GLN A 78 -9.11 10.63 -16.82
C GLN A 78 -7.76 10.16 -17.36
N VAL A 79 -6.79 9.93 -16.48
CA VAL A 79 -5.44 9.43 -16.85
C VAL A 79 -5.53 8.02 -17.43
N GLU A 80 -6.35 7.13 -16.86
CA GLU A 80 -6.62 5.80 -17.42
C GLU A 80 -7.25 5.90 -18.82
N ALA A 81 -8.23 6.79 -19.00
CA ALA A 81 -8.85 6.99 -20.31
C ALA A 81 -7.85 7.55 -21.35
N GLU A 82 -6.90 8.40 -20.95
CA GLU A 82 -5.81 8.85 -21.83
C GLU A 82 -4.86 7.71 -22.20
N LEU A 83 -4.50 6.87 -21.23
CA LEU A 83 -3.67 5.71 -21.45
C LEU A 83 -4.35 4.74 -22.43
N ASP A 84 -5.62 4.45 -22.23
CA ASP A 84 -6.41 3.58 -23.11
C ASP A 84 -6.49 4.13 -24.54
N LYS A 85 -6.67 5.45 -24.70
CA LYS A 85 -6.64 6.10 -26.03
C LYS A 85 -5.29 5.93 -26.71
N LEU A 86 -4.19 6.06 -25.98
CA LEU A 86 -2.85 5.84 -26.53
C LEU A 86 -2.63 4.37 -26.93
N LEU A 87 -3.14 3.42 -26.14
CA LEU A 87 -3.03 1.98 -26.42
C LEU A 87 -3.93 1.54 -27.59
N ALA A 88 -5.12 2.14 -27.73
CA ALA A 88 -6.07 1.86 -28.81
C ALA A 88 -5.68 2.54 -30.14
N SER A 89 -4.74 3.48 -30.11
CA SER A 89 -4.24 4.16 -31.30
C SER A 89 -3.60 3.17 -32.29
N LYS A 90 -4.13 3.15 -33.51
CA LYS A 90 -3.54 2.39 -34.64
C LYS A 90 -2.42 3.15 -35.33
N ASP A 91 -2.15 4.39 -34.92
CA ASP A 91 -1.15 5.24 -35.55
C ASP A 91 0.27 4.70 -35.28
N PRO A 92 1.11 4.48 -36.31
CA PRO A 92 2.51 4.12 -36.11
C PRO A 92 3.29 5.13 -35.23
N ALA A 93 2.89 6.41 -35.20
CA ALA A 93 3.47 7.42 -34.29
C ALA A 93 3.25 7.09 -32.81
N ALA A 94 2.15 6.40 -32.47
CA ALA A 94 1.85 5.93 -31.10
C ALA A 94 2.75 4.76 -30.66
N LYS A 95 3.57 4.20 -31.56
CA LYS A 95 4.57 3.16 -31.24
C LYS A 95 5.98 3.71 -31.07
N GLY A 96 6.18 5.00 -31.37
CA GLY A 96 7.47 5.69 -31.30
C GLY A 96 7.94 5.95 -29.86
N ILE A 97 9.20 6.39 -29.73
CA ILE A 97 9.86 6.63 -28.43
C ILE A 97 9.07 7.62 -27.56
N LYS A 98 8.58 8.72 -28.14
CA LYS A 98 7.77 9.72 -27.42
C LYS A 98 6.47 9.15 -26.86
N ALA A 99 5.81 8.26 -27.62
CA ALA A 99 4.59 7.62 -27.15
C ALA A 99 4.85 6.64 -26.01
N ARG A 100 5.99 5.94 -26.03
CA ARG A 100 6.42 5.08 -24.91
C ARG A 100 6.75 5.90 -23.65
N GLN A 101 7.41 7.06 -23.81
CA GLN A 101 7.67 7.97 -22.69
C GLN A 101 6.36 8.48 -22.08
N ARG A 102 5.46 9.03 -22.91
CA ARG A 102 4.15 9.49 -22.44
C ARG A 102 3.35 8.38 -21.77
N ARG A 103 3.39 7.16 -22.30
CA ARG A 103 2.78 5.99 -21.67
C ARG A 103 3.35 5.73 -20.27
N GLY A 104 4.67 5.72 -20.14
CA GLY A 104 5.33 5.54 -18.85
C GLY A 104 4.97 6.63 -17.83
N GLU A 105 4.85 7.88 -18.28
CA GLU A 105 4.41 9.01 -17.45
C GLU A 105 2.97 8.82 -16.94
N LEU A 106 2.05 8.39 -17.81
CA LEU A 106 0.65 8.12 -17.42
C LEU A 106 0.55 6.92 -16.48
N GLU A 107 1.28 5.83 -16.75
CA GLU A 107 1.34 4.66 -15.88
C GLU A 107 1.90 5.04 -14.50
N GLN A 108 2.97 5.84 -14.45
CA GLN A 108 3.52 6.36 -13.19
C GLN A 108 2.50 7.23 -12.45
N ARG A 109 1.79 8.12 -13.17
CA ARG A 109 0.78 8.99 -12.57
C ARG A 109 -0.36 8.19 -11.95
N ILE A 110 -0.81 7.12 -12.58
CA ILE A 110 -1.83 6.22 -12.01
C ILE A 110 -1.34 5.62 -10.69
N VAL A 111 -0.09 5.14 -10.63
CA VAL A 111 0.50 4.59 -9.41
C VAL A 111 0.57 5.63 -8.28
N GLU A 112 0.91 6.88 -8.59
CA GLU A 112 0.91 7.98 -7.63
C GLU A 112 -0.50 8.28 -7.11
N LEU A 113 -1.49 8.36 -8.01
CA LEU A 113 -2.89 8.58 -7.64
C LEU A 113 -3.45 7.44 -6.78
N ASP A 114 -3.08 6.19 -7.05
CA ASP A 114 -3.47 5.04 -6.23
C ASP A 114 -2.89 5.12 -4.81
N ARG A 115 -1.65 5.60 -4.67
CA ARG A 115 -1.04 5.84 -3.35
C ARG A 115 -1.78 6.95 -2.60
N ASP A 116 -2.11 8.04 -3.27
CA ASP A 116 -2.82 9.16 -2.66
C ASP A 116 -4.26 8.79 -2.27
N LEU A 117 -4.97 8.02 -3.11
CA LEU A 117 -6.28 7.46 -2.78
C LEU A 117 -6.21 6.56 -1.55
N ASN A 118 -5.22 5.66 -1.48
CA ASN A 118 -5.04 4.78 -0.34
C ASN A 118 -4.66 5.54 0.94
N ARG A 119 -3.91 6.65 0.82
CA ARG A 119 -3.61 7.55 1.92
C ARG A 119 -4.89 8.22 2.45
N HIS A 120 -5.72 8.80 1.58
CA HIS A 120 -6.99 9.43 1.97
C HIS A 120 -7.95 8.41 2.60
N ARG A 121 -8.08 7.22 2.03
CA ARG A 121 -8.89 6.13 2.59
C ARG A 121 -8.39 5.70 3.98
N SER A 122 -7.06 5.62 4.16
CA SER A 122 -6.48 5.27 5.47
C SER A 122 -6.74 6.36 6.51
N GLN A 123 -6.68 7.63 6.12
CA GLN A 123 -7.03 8.75 6.99
C GLN A 123 -8.52 8.74 7.36
N LEU A 124 -9.42 8.47 6.41
CA LEU A 124 -10.86 8.32 6.69
C LEU A 124 -11.14 7.16 7.66
N ARG A 125 -10.51 6.00 7.46
CA ARG A 125 -10.62 4.87 8.40
C ARG A 125 -10.12 5.22 9.80
N ALA A 126 -9.02 5.98 9.90
CA ALA A 126 -8.49 6.44 11.18
C ALA A 126 -9.46 7.40 11.92
N LEU A 127 -10.30 8.13 11.18
CA LEU A 127 -11.38 8.97 11.71
C LEU A 127 -12.67 8.19 12.03
N GLY A 128 -12.69 6.87 11.80
CA GLY A 128 -13.84 6.01 12.07
C GLY A 128 -14.89 5.95 10.95
N CYS A 129 -14.59 6.55 9.79
CA CYS A 129 -15.43 6.40 8.60
C CYS A 129 -15.21 4.99 8.01
N LYS A 130 -16.30 4.23 7.84
CA LYS A 130 -16.29 2.86 7.31
C LYS A 130 -16.72 2.83 5.86
#